data_AF-A0A7C7H5J5-F1
#
_entry.id   AF-A0A7C7H5J5-F1
#
_cell.length_a   1.000
_cell.length_b   1.000
_cell.length_c   1.000
_cell.angle_alpha   90.00
_cell.angle_beta   90.00
_cell.angle_gamma   90.00
#
_symmetry.space_group_name_H-M   'P 1'
#
loop_
_entity.id
_entity.type
_entity.pdbx_description
1 polymer ?
#
loop_
_entity_poly.entity_id
_entity_poly.type
_entity_poly.pdbx_seq_one_letter_code
_entity_poly.pdbx_strand_id
1 'polypeptide(L)'
;MQNNIFVFVVCGDDVHIKTLNYSLRHLKHYTKHEILVVTELARNTLKIDHNNILDVKAPSNFNNHQASIYLKVGLHKFLDLQNNYCYLDSDVVAVNPKVDEVFNCFAAPITFANDHCTIAEFSPNAIACSCLEERNNIVATLKSLESSHKENLRILKEEHKKE
;
A
#
# COMPACT_ATOMS: atom_id res chain seq x y z
N MET A 1 -19.01 8.09 -23.37
CA MET A 1 -18.25 9.17 -22.70
C MET A 1 -17.26 8.48 -21.77
N GLN A 2 -16.02 8.95 -21.74
CA GLN A 2 -15.02 8.44 -20.81
C GLN A 2 -15.27 9.04 -19.43
N ASN A 3 -15.47 8.20 -18.41
CA ASN A 3 -15.60 8.66 -17.03
C ASN A 3 -14.25 8.66 -16.32
N ASN A 4 -14.03 9.61 -15.41
CA ASN A 4 -12.92 9.58 -14.45
C ASN A 4 -13.37 8.83 -13.20
N ILE A 5 -12.62 7.79 -12.82
CA ILE A 5 -12.98 6.89 -11.73
C ILE A 5 -11.76 6.63 -10.85
N PHE A 6 -11.90 6.86 -9.54
CA PHE A 6 -10.91 6.45 -8.56
C PHE A 6 -11.06 4.96 -8.25
N VAL A 7 -9.95 4.24 -8.19
CA VAL A 7 -9.94 2.80 -7.92
C VAL A 7 -9.09 2.49 -6.70
N PHE A 8 -9.69 1.82 -5.73
CA PHE A 8 -8.96 1.17 -4.65
C PHE A 8 -8.91 -0.33 -4.88
N VAL A 9 -7.83 -0.96 -4.43
CA VAL A 9 -7.75 -2.42 -4.29
C VAL A 9 -7.50 -2.75 -2.83
N VAL A 10 -8.30 -3.65 -2.28
CA VAL A 10 -8.11 -4.16 -0.92
C VAL A 10 -8.38 -5.65 -0.88
N CYS A 11 -7.71 -6.36 0.02
CA CYS A 11 -8.01 -7.74 0.34
C CYS A 11 -7.40 -8.06 1.71
N GLY A 12 -8.12 -8.80 2.54
CA GLY A 12 -7.56 -9.43 3.74
C GLY A 12 -8.16 -8.94 5.05
N ASP A 13 -7.28 -8.76 6.04
CA ASP A 13 -7.68 -8.62 7.43
C ASP A 13 -8.26 -7.24 7.80
N ASP A 14 -8.69 -7.15 9.05
CA ASP A 14 -9.33 -5.96 9.63
C ASP A 14 -8.55 -4.68 9.41
N VAL A 15 -7.22 -4.72 9.47
CA VAL A 15 -6.38 -3.53 9.36
C VAL A 15 -6.50 -2.95 7.97
N HIS A 16 -6.42 -3.78 6.93
CA HIS A 16 -6.54 -3.31 5.55
C HIS A 16 -7.91 -2.71 5.26
N ILE A 17 -8.98 -3.34 5.74
CA ILE A 17 -10.34 -2.84 5.51
C ILE A 17 -10.62 -1.56 6.32
N LYS A 18 -10.14 -1.47 7.57
CA LYS A 18 -10.26 -0.25 8.39
C LYS A 18 -9.52 0.93 7.74
N THR A 19 -8.31 0.69 7.25
CA THR A 19 -7.51 1.70 6.55
C THR A 19 -8.20 2.16 5.27
N LEU A 20 -8.71 1.24 4.45
CA LEU A 20 -9.50 1.61 3.27
C LEU A 20 -10.73 2.45 3.66
N ASN A 21 -11.51 2.00 4.65
CA ASN A 21 -12.71 2.72 5.06
C ASN A 21 -12.40 4.13 5.58
N TYR A 22 -11.24 4.32 6.22
CA TYR A 22 -10.75 5.65 6.58
C TYR A 22 -10.50 6.49 5.33
N SER A 23 -9.69 6.01 4.38
CA SER A 23 -9.37 6.70 3.12
C SER A 23 -10.60 7.02 2.28
N LEU A 24 -11.55 6.10 2.18
CA LEU A 24 -12.82 6.28 1.48
C LEU A 24 -13.62 7.45 2.04
N ARG A 25 -13.70 7.61 3.36
CA ARG A 25 -14.44 8.74 3.96
C ARG A 25 -13.85 10.08 3.55
N HIS A 26 -12.52 10.18 3.51
CA HIS A 26 -11.84 11.39 3.09
C HIS A 26 -12.00 11.66 1.59
N LEU A 27 -11.82 10.64 0.75
CA LEU A 27 -11.99 10.82 -0.68
C LEU A 27 -13.42 11.23 -1.04
N LYS A 28 -14.43 10.51 -0.50
CA LYS A 28 -15.86 10.84 -0.69
C LYS A 28 -16.24 12.25 -0.26
N HIS A 29 -15.54 12.81 0.72
CA HIS A 29 -15.81 14.18 1.18
C HIS A 29 -15.41 15.23 0.13
N TYR A 30 -14.41 14.93 -0.72
CA TYR A 30 -13.80 15.89 -1.63
C TYR A 30 -14.10 15.64 -3.11
N THR A 31 -14.08 14.38 -3.54
CA THR A 31 -14.22 14.05 -4.96
C THR A 31 -15.66 14.17 -5.45
N LYS A 32 -15.82 14.58 -6.72
CA LYS A 32 -17.07 14.46 -7.46
C LYS A 32 -17.09 13.25 -8.40
N HIS A 33 -15.96 12.56 -8.53
CA HIS A 33 -15.81 11.41 -9.40
C HIS A 33 -16.26 10.12 -8.72
N GLU A 34 -16.55 9.12 -9.54
CA GLU A 34 -16.93 7.81 -9.05
C GLU A 34 -15.75 7.15 -8.35
N ILE A 35 -16.04 6.37 -7.31
CA ILE A 35 -15.07 5.53 -6.63
C ILE A 35 -15.49 4.09 -6.89
N LEU A 36 -14.53 3.23 -7.20
CA LEU A 36 -14.70 1.80 -7.36
C LEU A 36 -13.73 1.08 -6.41
N VAL A 37 -14.22 0.08 -5.69
CA VAL A 37 -13.37 -0.78 -4.86
C VAL A 37 -13.31 -2.17 -5.48
N VAL A 38 -12.11 -2.61 -5.84
CA VAL A 38 -11.84 -3.97 -6.34
C VAL A 38 -11.31 -4.81 -5.19
N THR A 39 -11.91 -5.98 -4.96
CA THR A 39 -11.59 -6.84 -3.81
C THR A 39 -11.99 -8.28 -4.11
N GLU A 40 -11.54 -9.23 -3.28
CA GLU A 40 -12.20 -10.53 -3.15
C GLU A 40 -12.99 -10.54 -1.83
N LEU A 41 -14.33 -10.45 -1.89
CA LEU A 41 -15.17 -10.31 -0.71
C LEU A 41 -15.03 -11.49 0.26
N ALA A 42 -14.83 -12.70 -0.27
CA ALA A 42 -14.67 -13.92 0.53
C ALA A 42 -13.43 -13.91 1.45
N ARG A 43 -12.45 -13.05 1.17
CA ARG A 43 -11.21 -12.91 1.96
C ARG A 43 -11.29 -11.80 3.02
N ASN A 44 -12.34 -10.98 2.98
CA ASN A 44 -12.46 -9.84 3.86
C ASN A 44 -13.15 -10.22 5.16
N THR A 45 -12.53 -9.86 6.28
CA THR A 45 -13.09 -10.08 7.61
C THR A 45 -14.13 -9.02 8.00
N LEU A 46 -14.04 -7.84 7.38
CA LEU A 46 -14.92 -6.70 7.62
C LEU A 46 -15.63 -6.26 6.35
N LYS A 47 -16.77 -5.58 6.55
CA LYS A 47 -17.49 -4.93 5.47
C LYS A 47 -16.75 -3.67 5.00
N ILE A 48 -16.67 -3.49 3.69
CA ILE A 48 -16.23 -2.24 3.07
C ILE A 48 -17.41 -1.26 3.10
N ASP A 49 -17.18 -0.06 3.64
CA ASP A 49 -18.18 1.01 3.73
C ASP A 49 -18.31 1.74 2.39
N HIS A 50 -18.70 1.00 1.35
CA HIS A 50 -18.93 1.51 0.01
C HIS A 50 -19.90 0.62 -0.77
N ASN A 51 -20.55 1.18 -1.78
CA ASN A 51 -21.56 0.48 -2.57
C ASN A 51 -21.01 -0.03 -3.90
N ASN A 52 -20.12 0.73 -4.53
CA ASN A 52 -19.57 0.38 -5.83
C ASN A 52 -18.36 -0.53 -5.65
N ILE A 53 -18.62 -1.84 -5.64
CA ILE A 53 -17.61 -2.86 -5.37
C ILE A 53 -17.59 -3.84 -6.54
N LEU A 54 -16.38 -4.11 -7.05
CA LEU A 54 -16.12 -5.18 -8.00
C LEU A 54 -15.47 -6.36 -7.27
N ASP A 55 -16.23 -7.44 -7.12
CA ASP A 55 -15.77 -8.68 -6.50
C ASP A 55 -15.05 -9.57 -7.53
N VAL A 56 -13.74 -9.76 -7.35
CA VAL A 56 -12.86 -10.53 -8.25
C VAL A 56 -12.19 -11.62 -7.44
N LYS A 57 -12.35 -12.87 -7.87
CA LYS A 57 -11.69 -14.02 -7.26
C LYS A 57 -10.22 -14.09 -7.67
N ALA A 58 -9.32 -14.06 -6.71
CA ALA A 58 -7.93 -14.44 -6.92
C ALA A 58 -7.79 -15.98 -6.98
N PRO A 59 -6.69 -16.50 -7.55
CA PRO A 59 -6.38 -17.93 -7.47
C PRO A 59 -6.47 -18.46 -6.04
N SER A 60 -7.12 -19.62 -5.87
CA SER A 60 -7.44 -20.17 -4.55
C SER A 60 -6.20 -20.51 -3.71
N ASN A 61 -5.07 -20.79 -4.36
CA ASN A 61 -3.79 -21.07 -3.72
C ASN A 61 -3.06 -19.81 -3.23
N PHE A 62 -3.56 -18.61 -3.51
CA PHE A 62 -2.94 -17.37 -3.04
C PHE A 62 -3.36 -17.05 -1.60
N ASN A 63 -2.39 -16.60 -0.80
CA ASN A 63 -2.69 -15.95 0.47
C ASN A 63 -3.22 -14.51 0.26
N ASN A 64 -3.63 -13.83 1.32
CA ASN A 64 -4.19 -12.47 1.22
C ASN A 64 -3.23 -11.46 0.59
N HIS A 65 -1.94 -11.56 0.90
CA HIS A 65 -0.92 -10.69 0.32
C HIS A 65 -0.79 -10.90 -1.20
N GLN A 66 -0.65 -12.15 -1.63
CA GLN A 66 -0.59 -12.53 -3.04
C GLN A 66 -1.87 -12.17 -3.80
N ALA A 67 -3.04 -12.38 -3.18
CA ALA A 67 -4.33 -11.99 -3.75
C ALA A 67 -4.39 -10.47 -3.94
N SER A 68 -3.96 -9.68 -2.96
CA SER A 68 -3.91 -8.22 -3.08
C SER A 68 -3.04 -7.76 -4.25
N ILE A 69 -1.86 -8.37 -4.44
CA ILE A 69 -0.96 -8.07 -5.56
C ILE A 69 -1.62 -8.45 -6.88
N TYR A 70 -2.18 -9.66 -6.97
CA TYR A 70 -2.89 -10.15 -8.16
C TYR A 70 -3.98 -9.19 -8.63
N LEU A 71 -4.79 -8.68 -7.69
CA LEU A 71 -5.85 -7.72 -7.98
C LEU A 71 -5.27 -6.37 -8.46
N LYS A 72 -4.25 -5.84 -7.79
CA LYS A 72 -3.59 -4.57 -8.15
C LYS A 72 -2.97 -4.60 -9.55
N VAL A 73 -2.14 -5.59 -9.84
CA VAL A 73 -1.47 -5.70 -11.15
C VAL A 73 -2.43 -6.15 -12.25
N GLY A 74 -3.53 -6.81 -11.86
CA GLY A 74 -4.55 -7.33 -12.77
C GLY A 74 -5.65 -6.35 -13.15
N LEU A 75 -5.67 -5.11 -12.63
CA LEU A 75 -6.76 -4.14 -12.86
C LEU A 75 -7.17 -4.00 -14.34
N HIS A 76 -6.20 -3.96 -15.26
CA HIS A 76 -6.43 -3.91 -16.71
C HIS A 76 -7.24 -5.08 -17.29
N LYS A 77 -7.37 -6.20 -16.56
CA LYS A 77 -8.15 -7.37 -16.95
C LYS A 77 -9.59 -7.32 -16.45
N PHE A 78 -9.84 -6.53 -15.40
CA PHE A 78 -11.12 -6.53 -14.68
C PHE A 78 -11.93 -5.25 -14.93
N LEU A 79 -11.27 -4.16 -15.34
CA LEU A 79 -11.87 -2.86 -15.57
C LEU A 79 -12.24 -2.62 -17.03
N ASP A 80 -13.24 -1.76 -17.25
CA ASP A 80 -13.62 -1.30 -18.58
C ASP A 80 -12.65 -0.21 -19.08
N LEU A 81 -11.77 -0.57 -20.01
CA LEU A 81 -10.72 0.29 -20.55
C LEU A 81 -11.23 1.50 -21.35
N GLN A 82 -12.56 1.67 -21.51
CA GLN A 82 -13.15 2.89 -22.06
C GLN A 82 -13.16 4.07 -21.06
N ASN A 83 -12.86 3.82 -19.78
CA ASN A 83 -12.80 4.84 -18.73
C ASN A 83 -11.36 5.28 -18.42
N ASN A 84 -11.22 6.39 -17.71
CA ASN A 84 -9.95 6.87 -17.16
C ASN A 84 -9.89 6.54 -15.66
N TYR A 85 -8.90 5.77 -15.25
CA TYR A 85 -8.78 5.29 -13.87
C TYR A 85 -7.58 5.89 -13.16
N CYS A 86 -7.80 6.32 -11.91
CA CYS A 86 -6.73 6.69 -10.99
C CYS A 86 -6.70 5.66 -9.85
N TYR A 87 -5.66 4.82 -9.83
CA TYR A 87 -5.44 3.87 -8.74
C TYR A 87 -4.86 4.59 -7.51
N LEU A 88 -5.41 4.30 -6.34
CA LEU A 88 -4.90 4.75 -5.05
C LEU A 88 -4.67 3.54 -4.13
N ASP A 89 -3.54 3.53 -3.42
CA ASP A 89 -3.36 2.59 -2.32
C ASP A 89 -4.36 2.87 -1.19
N SER A 90 -4.72 1.82 -0.44
CA SER A 90 -5.78 1.89 0.57
C SER A 90 -5.50 2.86 1.71
N ASP A 91 -4.24 3.25 1.91
CA ASP A 91 -3.76 4.18 2.94
C ASP A 91 -3.56 5.62 2.41
N VAL A 92 -3.90 5.89 1.15
CA VAL A 92 -3.87 7.24 0.58
C VAL A 92 -5.12 8.02 0.97
N VAL A 93 -4.91 9.21 1.55
CA VAL A 93 -5.98 10.05 2.08
C VAL A 93 -6.06 11.37 1.31
N ALA A 94 -7.25 11.70 0.80
CA ALA A 94 -7.50 13.01 0.20
C ALA A 94 -7.62 14.08 1.29
N VAL A 95 -6.88 15.19 1.14
CA VAL A 95 -6.84 16.28 2.13
C VAL A 95 -7.46 17.59 1.62
N ASN A 96 -7.83 17.66 0.33
CA ASN A 96 -8.46 18.85 -0.24
C ASN A 96 -9.29 18.51 -1.51
N PRO A 97 -10.19 19.42 -1.95
CA PRO A 97 -11.02 19.22 -3.15
C PRO A 97 -10.27 19.12 -4.48
N LYS A 98 -8.98 19.50 -4.55
CA LYS A 98 -8.18 19.44 -5.78
C LYS A 98 -7.75 18.01 -6.13
N VAL A 99 -8.15 17.01 -5.36
CA VAL A 99 -7.88 15.60 -5.66
C VAL A 99 -8.33 15.21 -7.08
N ASP A 100 -9.44 15.80 -7.57
CA ASP A 100 -9.96 15.55 -8.91
C ASP A 100 -9.03 16.08 -10.01
N GLU A 101 -8.15 17.04 -9.72
CA GLU A 101 -7.19 17.58 -10.69
C GLU A 101 -6.13 16.53 -11.10
N VAL A 102 -5.99 15.43 -10.36
CA VAL A 102 -5.05 14.34 -10.70
C VAL A 102 -5.30 13.76 -12.10
N PHE A 103 -6.56 13.75 -12.54
CA PHE A 103 -6.92 13.25 -13.87
C PHE A 103 -6.38 14.14 -15.00
N ASN A 104 -6.08 15.41 -14.73
CA ASN A 104 -5.47 16.33 -15.71
C ASN A 104 -3.98 16.03 -15.94
N CYS A 105 -3.35 15.28 -15.03
CA CYS A 105 -1.95 14.88 -15.14
C CYS A 105 -1.74 13.61 -15.97
N PHE A 106 -2.82 12.99 -16.45
CA PHE A 106 -2.73 11.72 -17.16
C PHE A 106 -2.08 11.87 -18.55
N ALA A 107 -1.03 11.08 -18.78
CA ALA A 107 -0.49 10.78 -20.09
C ALA A 107 -0.55 9.26 -20.34
N ALA A 108 -1.06 8.87 -21.51
CA ALA A 108 -1.18 7.47 -21.89
C ALA A 108 0.20 6.78 -22.02
N PRO A 109 0.28 5.45 -21.83
CA PRO A 109 -0.82 4.55 -21.46
C PRO A 109 -1.07 4.49 -19.94
N ILE A 110 -0.05 4.74 -19.13
CA ILE A 110 -0.09 4.76 -17.67
C ILE A 110 0.86 5.86 -17.22
N THR A 111 0.44 6.68 -16.26
CA THR A 111 1.29 7.69 -15.60
C THR A 111 1.43 7.35 -14.12
N PHE A 112 2.64 7.45 -13.60
CA PHE A 112 2.93 7.33 -12.17
C PHE A 112 3.20 8.70 -11.57
N ALA A 113 2.85 8.87 -10.29
CA ALA A 113 3.28 10.04 -9.54
C ALA A 113 4.80 10.00 -9.37
N ASN A 114 5.45 11.16 -9.49
CA ASN A 114 6.88 11.26 -9.25
C ASN A 114 7.17 11.15 -7.75
N ASP A 115 8.28 10.49 -7.41
CA ASP A 115 8.78 10.48 -6.05
C ASP A 115 9.18 11.89 -5.62
N HIS A 116 8.85 12.23 -4.37
CA HIS A 116 9.26 13.51 -3.77
C HIS A 116 10.71 13.51 -3.28
N CYS A 117 11.37 12.33 -3.28
CA CYS A 117 12.75 12.17 -2.86
C CYS A 117 13.47 11.17 -3.79
N THR A 118 14.80 11.24 -3.78
CA THR A 118 15.64 10.26 -4.46
C THR A 118 16.19 9.30 -3.42
N ILE A 119 15.77 8.05 -3.48
CA ILE A 119 16.31 6.98 -2.65
C ILE A 119 17.01 6.00 -3.59
N ALA A 120 18.31 5.79 -3.39
CA ALA A 120 19.13 4.89 -4.21
C ALA A 120 19.04 3.42 -3.75
N GLU A 121 18.01 3.08 -2.99
CA GLU A 121 17.83 1.79 -2.34
C GLU A 121 16.39 1.33 -2.53
N PHE A 122 16.23 0.03 -2.79
CA PHE A 122 14.93 -0.62 -2.84
C PHE A 122 14.70 -1.44 -1.57
N SER A 123 13.42 -1.59 -1.20
CA SER A 123 13.05 -2.53 -0.15
C SER A 123 13.52 -3.94 -0.52
N PRO A 124 14.13 -4.69 0.40
CA PRO A 124 14.51 -6.09 0.15
C PRO A 124 13.34 -7.00 -0.21
N ASN A 125 12.11 -6.58 0.13
CA ASN A 125 10.88 -7.30 -0.24
C ASN A 125 10.41 -6.99 -1.68
N ALA A 126 10.97 -5.97 -2.33
CA ALA A 126 10.55 -5.49 -3.64
C ALA A 126 11.40 -6.04 -4.80
N ILE A 127 12.55 -6.64 -4.51
CA ILE A 127 13.46 -7.21 -5.51
C ILE A 127 13.49 -8.73 -5.37
N ALA A 128 13.46 -9.43 -6.51
CA ALA A 128 13.69 -10.88 -6.58
C ALA A 128 15.19 -11.21 -6.41
N CYS A 129 15.73 -10.97 -5.20
CA CYS A 129 17.11 -11.26 -4.81
C CYS A 129 17.15 -11.89 -3.39
N SER A 130 18.34 -12.33 -2.97
CA SER A 130 18.65 -12.77 -1.60
C SER A 130 18.67 -11.63 -0.57
N CYS A 131 18.37 -10.39 -0.98
CA CYS A 131 18.51 -9.19 -0.15
C CYS A 131 17.71 -9.26 1.17
N LEU A 132 16.54 -9.92 1.15
CA LEU A 132 15.73 -10.10 2.36
C LEU A 132 16.41 -11.01 3.38
N GLU A 133 16.98 -12.12 2.92
CA GLU A 133 17.72 -13.07 3.75
C GLU A 133 19.00 -12.42 4.30
N GLU A 134 19.75 -11.71 3.45
CA GLU A 134 20.94 -10.96 3.84
C GLU A 134 20.63 -9.92 4.92
N ARG A 135 19.58 -9.12 4.74
CA ARG A 135 19.13 -8.17 5.77
C ARG A 135 18.79 -8.87 7.08
N ASN A 136 18.05 -9.98 7.02
CA ASN A 136 17.65 -10.71 8.22
C ASN A 136 18.86 -11.26 8.97
N ASN A 137 19.88 -11.75 8.25
CA ASN A 137 21.14 -12.19 8.83
C ASN A 137 21.89 -11.05 9.51
N ILE A 138 22.03 -9.89 8.85
CA ILE A 138 22.66 -8.70 9.44
C ILE A 138 21.95 -8.28 10.72
N VAL A 139 20.62 -8.21 10.69
CA VAL A 139 19.81 -7.86 11.87
C VAL A 139 20.00 -8.87 13.01
N ALA A 140 20.07 -10.17 12.71
CA ALA A 140 20.33 -11.19 13.71
C ALA A 140 21.73 -11.03 14.34
N THR A 141 22.76 -10.79 13.52
CA THR A 141 24.12 -10.54 13.99
C THR A 141 24.20 -9.30 14.87
N LEU A 142 23.57 -8.19 14.45
CA LEU A 142 23.53 -6.95 15.23
C LEU A 142 22.87 -7.15 16.60
N LYS A 143 21.74 -7.86 16.67
CA LYS A 143 21.06 -8.19 17.93
C LYS A 143 21.93 -9.04 18.85
N SER A 144 22.68 -10.00 18.28
CA SER A 144 23.62 -10.82 19.04
C SER A 144 24.75 -9.96 19.63
N LEU A 145 25.36 -9.09 18.83
CA LEU A 145 26.42 -8.19 19.28
C LEU A 145 25.94 -7.21 20.35
N GLU A 146 24.75 -6.63 20.16
CA GLU A 146 24.13 -5.74 21.15
C GLU A 146 23.92 -6.45 22.49
N SER A 147 23.50 -7.71 22.47
CA SER A 147 23.33 -8.52 23.67
C SER A 147 24.66 -8.83 24.36
N SER A 148 25.70 -9.17 23.60
CA SER A 148 27.04 -9.45 24.13
C SER A 148 27.76 -8.22 24.70
N HIS A 149 27.47 -7.03 24.18
CA HIS A 149 28.10 -5.77 24.62
C HIS A 149 27.20 -4.91 25.51
N LYS A 150 26.07 -5.46 25.97
CA LYS A 150 25.09 -4.74 26.79
C LYS A 150 25.69 -4.20 28.09
N GLU A 151 26.59 -4.97 28.71
CA GLU A 151 27.27 -4.54 29.95
C GLU A 151 28.33 -3.46 29.68
N ASN A 152 29.08 -3.56 28.59
CA ASN A 152 30.04 -2.51 28.19
C ASN A 152 29.33 -1.19 27.87
N LEU A 153 28.17 -1.26 27.21
CA LEU A 153 27.31 -0.11 26.93
C LEU A 153 26.69 0.48 28.21
N ARG A 154 26.47 -0.34 29.24
CA ARG A 154 25.99 0.12 30.55
C ARG A 154 27.09 0.86 31.30
N ILE A 155 28.31 0.31 31.35
CA ILE A 155 29.47 0.91 32.01
C ILE A 155 29.77 2.30 31.41
N LEU A 156 29.83 2.41 30.08
CA LEU A 156 30.06 3.70 29.38
C LEU A 156 28.99 4.76 29.71
N LYS A 157 27.73 4.36 29.89
CA LYS A 157 26.64 5.28 30.27
C LYS A 157 26.68 5.69 31.74
N GLU A 158 27.23 4.86 32.62
CA GLU A 158 27.41 5.18 34.03
C GLU A 158 28.63 6.10 34.26
N GLU A 159 29.67 5.98 33.44
CA GLU A 159 30.85 6.87 33.47
C GLU A 159 30.51 8.28 32.97
N HIS A 160 29.75 8.41 31.87
CA HIS A 160 29.29 9.71 31.34
C HIS A 160 28.29 10.46 32.24
N LYS A 161 27.72 9.83 33.26
CA LYS A 161 26.82 10.48 34.24
C LYS A 161 27.55 11.05 35.45
N LYS A 162 28.85 10.79 35.58
CA LYS A 162 29.69 11.24 36.70
C LYS A 162 30.49 12.52 36.40
N GLU A 163 30.37 13.05 35.18
CA GLU A 163 30.81 14.40 34.77
C GLU A 163 29.62 15.38 34.84
#